data_AF-A0A1V5L173-F1
#
_entry.id   AF-A0A1V5L173-F1
#
_cell.length_a   1.000
_cell.length_b   1.000
_cell.length_c   1.000
_cell.angle_alpha   90.00
_cell.angle_beta   90.00
_cell.angle_gamma   90.00
#
_symmetry.space_group_name_H-M   'P 1'
#
loop_
_entity.id
_entity.type
_entity.pdbx_description
1 polymer ?
#
loop_
_entity_poly.entity_id
_entity_poly.type
_entity_poly.pdbx_seq_one_letter_code
_entity_poly.pdbx_strand_id
1 'polypeptide(L)'
;MNKETLVIDDISHHELEKLIEIYKPAVIGSGIKDKYIVEKMGVPCKQLHSYDYGGPYAGFKGAINFFEEIARMVSSPVWSYVTAPWDQPASPANETTTSGPVSAEV
;
A
#
# COMPACT_ATOMS: atom_id res chain seq x y z
N MET A 1 7.48 -14.94 -16.72
CA MET A 1 6.62 -13.89 -16.15
C MET A 1 5.20 -14.45 -16.04
N ASN A 2 4.51 -14.21 -14.92
CA ASN A 2 3.11 -14.62 -14.79
C ASN A 2 2.27 -13.84 -15.82
N LYS A 3 1.20 -14.45 -16.34
CA LYS A 3 0.37 -13.84 -17.40
C LYS A 3 -0.28 -12.50 -17.01
N GLU A 4 -0.27 -12.15 -15.73
CA GLU A 4 -0.94 -10.97 -15.18
C GLU A 4 0.03 -9.87 -14.73
N THR A 5 1.33 -9.99 -15.04
CA THR A 5 2.31 -8.93 -14.74
C THR A 5 2.42 -7.96 -15.91
N LEU A 6 2.47 -6.66 -15.60
CA LEU A 6 2.68 -5.60 -16.59
C LEU A 6 4.18 -5.27 -16.73
N VAL A 7 4.60 -4.99 -17.96
CA VAL A 7 5.89 -4.39 -18.28
C VAL A 7 5.61 -3.19 -19.15
N ILE A 8 6.04 -2.02 -18.70
CA ILE A 8 5.81 -0.74 -19.38
C ILE A 8 7.17 -0.06 -19.47
N ASP A 9 7.57 0.24 -20.71
CA ASP A 9 8.78 1.01 -20.99
C ASP A 9 8.44 2.50 -20.98
N ASP A 10 9.37 3.33 -20.51
CA ASP A 10 9.23 4.79 -20.40
C ASP A 10 7.86 5.26 -19.86
N ILE A 11 7.47 4.70 -18.70
CA ILE A 11 6.17 4.98 -18.09
C ILE A 11 5.97 6.49 -17.87
N SER A 12 4.89 7.01 -18.44
CA SER A 12 4.51 8.40 -18.22
C SER A 12 3.88 8.60 -16.85
N HIS A 13 3.88 9.84 -16.37
CA HIS A 13 3.26 10.17 -15.09
C HIS A 13 1.76 9.84 -15.05
N HIS A 14 1.05 10.09 -16.15
CA HIS A 14 -0.38 9.80 -16.28
C HIS A 14 -0.66 8.29 -16.16
N GLU A 15 0.14 7.47 -16.83
CA GLU A 15 0.00 6.01 -16.75
C GLU A 15 0.28 5.50 -15.35
N LEU A 16 1.31 6.02 -14.67
CA LEU A 16 1.62 5.65 -13.29
C LEU A 16 0.42 5.92 -12.36
N GLU A 17 -0.17 7.12 -12.39
CA GLU A 17 -1.34 7.45 -11.57
C GLU A 17 -2.52 6.51 -11.86
N LYS A 18 -2.80 6.24 -13.14
CA LYS A 18 -3.88 5.30 -13.51
C LYS A 18 -3.63 3.88 -13.04
N LEU A 19 -2.41 3.39 -13.09
CA LEU A 19 -2.07 2.06 -12.58
C LEU A 19 -2.22 1.98 -11.06
N ILE A 20 -1.89 3.05 -10.34
CA ILE A 20 -2.08 3.10 -8.88
C ILE A 20 -3.56 3.04 -8.53
N GLU A 21 -4.41 3.80 -9.22
CA GLU A 21 -5.87 3.79 -9.03
C GLU A 21 -6.48 2.40 -9.30
N ILE A 22 -6.05 1.74 -10.38
CA ILE A 22 -6.60 0.47 -10.85
C ILE A 22 -6.13 -0.70 -9.98
N TYR A 23 -4.82 -0.80 -9.74
CA TYR A 23 -4.21 -1.99 -9.12
C TYR A 23 -3.99 -1.87 -7.61
N LYS A 24 -4.01 -0.65 -7.05
CA LYS A 24 -3.87 -0.38 -5.61
C LYS A 24 -2.71 -1.17 -4.97
N PRO A 25 -1.47 -0.99 -5.45
CA PRO A 25 -0.32 -1.74 -4.95
C PRO A 25 -0.06 -1.44 -3.47
N ALA A 26 0.42 -2.45 -2.74
CA ALA A 26 0.76 -2.29 -1.31
C ALA A 26 2.04 -1.46 -1.09
N VAL A 27 2.94 -1.44 -2.06
CA VAL A 27 4.18 -0.67 -2.05
C VAL A 27 4.65 -0.43 -3.49
N ILE A 28 5.28 0.70 -3.75
CA ILE A 28 5.92 1.02 -5.03
C ILE A 28 7.40 1.30 -4.81
N GLY A 29 8.24 0.79 -5.70
CA GLY A 29 9.65 1.14 -5.79
C GLY A 29 9.91 2.02 -6.99
N SER A 30 10.27 3.30 -6.79
CA SER A 30 10.61 4.22 -7.88
C SER A 30 11.75 5.17 -7.48
N GLY A 31 11.84 6.35 -8.11
CA GLY A 31 12.78 7.42 -7.78
C GLY A 31 12.16 8.62 -7.08
N ILE A 32 13.00 9.62 -6.82
CA ILE A 32 12.62 10.84 -6.07
C ILE A 32 11.49 11.64 -6.73
N LYS A 33 11.40 11.60 -8.07
CA LYS A 33 10.39 12.35 -8.82
C LYS A 33 8.97 11.83 -8.56
N ASP A 34 8.82 10.53 -8.39
CA ASP A 34 7.51 9.89 -8.24
C ASP A 34 7.11 9.72 -6.77
N LYS A 35 8.09 9.63 -5.87
CA LYS A 35 7.91 9.31 -4.45
C LYS A 35 6.71 10.02 -3.83
N TYR A 36 6.70 11.35 -3.89
CA TYR A 36 5.70 12.15 -3.19
C TYR A 36 4.33 12.11 -3.85
N ILE A 37 4.25 11.85 -5.16
CA ILE A 37 2.97 11.70 -5.84
C ILE A 37 2.33 10.39 -5.40
N VAL A 38 3.11 9.29 -5.40
CA VAL A 38 2.66 7.98 -4.90
C VAL A 38 2.22 8.05 -3.43
N GLU A 39 3.02 8.71 -2.57
CA GLU A 39 2.69 8.86 -1.14
C GLU A 39 1.44 9.72 -0.93
N LYS A 40 1.20 10.73 -1.78
CA LYS A 40 -0.06 11.53 -1.76
C LYS A 40 -1.27 10.74 -2.23
N MET A 41 -1.09 9.70 -3.04
CA MET A 41 -2.14 8.74 -3.38
C MET A 41 -2.37 7.69 -2.28
N GLY A 42 -1.67 7.79 -1.14
CA GLY A 42 -1.86 6.91 0.02
C GLY A 42 -1.10 5.59 -0.06
N VAL A 43 -0.13 5.46 -0.98
CA VAL A 43 0.67 4.24 -1.15
C VAL A 43 2.11 4.49 -0.68
N PRO A 44 2.72 3.58 0.10
CA PRO A 44 4.13 3.68 0.45
C PRO A 44 5.05 3.62 -0.79
N CYS A 45 5.98 4.55 -0.92
CA CYS A 45 6.96 4.58 -2.01
C CYS A 45 8.41 4.52 -1.52
N LYS A 46 9.11 3.44 -1.85
CA LYS A 46 10.55 3.27 -1.58
C LYS A 46 11.39 3.82 -2.74
N GLN A 47 12.37 4.67 -2.44
CA GLN A 47 13.33 5.08 -3.45
C GLN A 47 14.37 3.98 -3.69
N LEU A 48 14.36 3.36 -4.86
CA LEU A 48 15.29 2.29 -5.21
C LEU A 48 16.63 2.78 -5.76
N HIS A 49 16.72 4.04 -6.20
CA HIS A 49 17.98 4.62 -6.69
C HIS A 49 18.87 5.13 -5.56
N SER A 50 18.29 5.79 -4.56
CA SER A 50 19.01 6.43 -3.44
C SER A 50 18.87 5.66 -2.13
N TYR A 51 18.07 4.59 -2.12
CA TYR A 51 17.69 3.82 -0.92
C TYR A 51 16.99 4.64 0.17
N ASP A 52 16.39 5.79 -0.19
CA ASP A 52 15.97 6.85 0.75
C ASP A 52 17.08 7.16 1.76
N TYR A 53 18.33 7.27 1.30
CA TYR A 53 19.51 7.54 2.12
C TYR A 53 19.84 6.44 3.15
N GLY A 54 19.26 5.24 2.98
CA GLY A 54 19.57 4.04 3.76
C GLY A 54 20.48 3.06 3.01
N GLY A 55 20.29 1.76 3.28
CA GLY A 55 21.08 0.67 2.70
C GLY A 55 22.27 0.25 3.55
N PRO A 56 23.17 -0.62 3.03
CA PRO A 56 23.13 -1.22 1.69
C PRO A 56 21.98 -2.22 1.53
N TYR A 57 21.51 -2.44 0.30
CA TYR A 57 20.50 -3.49 -0.02
C TYR A 57 21.05 -4.67 -0.82
N ALA A 58 22.27 -4.58 -1.33
CA ALA A 58 22.93 -5.70 -2.00
C ALA A 58 23.53 -6.72 -1.01
N GLY A 59 23.56 -7.99 -1.41
CA GLY A 59 24.11 -9.09 -0.62
C GLY A 59 23.23 -9.52 0.55
N PHE A 60 23.71 -10.51 1.34
CA PHE A 60 22.92 -11.13 2.40
C PHE A 60 22.45 -10.15 3.48
N LYS A 61 23.38 -9.33 4.01
CA LYS A 61 23.04 -8.30 4.99
C LYS A 61 22.12 -7.22 4.39
N GLY A 62 22.31 -6.90 3.11
CA GLY A 62 21.48 -5.91 2.43
C GLY A 62 20.04 -6.38 2.23
N ALA A 63 19.84 -7.68 1.96
CA ALA A 63 18.51 -8.25 1.89
C ALA A 63 17.76 -8.09 3.22
N ILE A 64 18.42 -8.32 4.36
CA ILE A 64 17.82 -8.12 5.70
C ILE A 64 17.38 -6.65 5.86
N ASN A 65 18.27 -5.70 5.59
CA ASN A 65 17.96 -4.27 5.67
C ASN A 65 16.79 -3.86 4.77
N PHE A 66 16.72 -4.43 3.55
CA PHE A 66 15.65 -4.15 2.60
C PHE A 66 14.30 -4.69 3.11
N PHE A 67 14.27 -5.92 3.62
CA PHE A 67 13.04 -6.50 4.17
C PHE A 67 12.54 -5.75 5.40
N GLU A 68 13.42 -5.37 6.32
CA GLU A 68 13.06 -4.55 7.48
C GLU A 68 12.43 -3.22 7.06
N GLU A 69 12.99 -2.58 6.03
CA GLU A 69 12.47 -1.32 5.50
C GLU A 69 11.09 -1.49 4.86
N ILE A 70 10.92 -2.47 3.98
CA ILE A 70 9.64 -2.74 3.31
C ILE A 70 8.57 -3.11 4.34
N ALA A 71 8.91 -3.96 5.32
CA ALA A 71 8.00 -4.32 6.40
C ALA A 71 7.53 -3.08 7.16
N ARG A 72 8.45 -2.21 7.59
CA ARG A 72 8.14 -0.96 8.28
C ARG A 72 7.23 -0.04 7.46
N MET A 73 7.47 0.08 6.15
CA MET A 73 6.70 0.97 5.27
C MET A 73 5.26 0.50 5.11
N VAL A 74 5.06 -0.79 4.84
CA VAL A 74 3.73 -1.38 4.59
C VAL A 74 2.92 -1.51 5.89
N SER A 75 3.58 -1.79 7.02
CA SER A 75 2.90 -1.94 8.32
C SER A 75 2.69 -0.62 9.07
N SER A 76 3.06 0.53 8.49
CA SER A 76 2.98 1.81 9.20
C SER A 76 1.53 2.25 9.37
N PRO A 77 1.09 2.65 10.58
CA PRO A 77 -0.28 3.14 10.80
C PRO A 77 -0.52 4.51 10.15
N VAL A 78 0.52 5.22 9.70
CA VAL A 78 0.41 6.53 9.06
C VAL A 78 -0.58 6.53 7.89
N TRP A 79 -0.64 5.43 7.14
CA TRP A 79 -1.51 5.29 5.98
C TRP A 79 -3.00 5.21 6.37
N SER A 80 -3.31 4.76 7.58
CA SER A 80 -4.69 4.77 8.12
C SER A 80 -5.15 6.17 8.56
N TYR A 81 -4.23 7.13 8.69
CA TYR A 81 -4.51 8.49 9.12
C TYR A 81 -4.61 9.49 7.95
N VAL A 82 -4.62 9.03 6.70
CA VAL A 82 -4.75 9.90 5.52
C VAL A 82 -6.12 10.58 5.47
N THR A 83 -7.19 9.84 5.81
CA THR A 83 -8.56 10.37 5.85
C THR A 83 -8.84 10.97 7.21
N ALA A 84 -9.25 12.25 7.23
CA ALA A 84 -9.58 12.93 8.48
C ALA A 84 -10.82 12.29 9.15
N PRO A 85 -10.92 12.30 10.49
CA PRO A 85 -12.02 11.65 11.22
C PRO A 85 -13.42 12.13 10.83
N TRP A 86 -13.56 13.38 10.39
CA TRP A 86 -14.84 13.97 9.97
C TRP A 86 -15.21 13.67 8.50
N ASP A 87 -14.23 13.21 7.69
CA ASP A 87 -14.42 12.81 6.29
C ASP A 87 -14.53 11.29 6.14
N GLN A 88 -14.54 10.55 7.26
CA GLN A 88 -14.69 9.10 7.23
C GLN A 88 -16.07 8.74 6.65
N PRO A 89 -16.15 7.86 5.65
CA PRO A 89 -17.43 7.34 5.21
C PRO A 89 -18.11 6.70 6.41
N ALA A 90 -19.40 7.00 6.60
CA ALA A 90 -20.17 6.45 7.71
C ALA A 90 -19.94 4.93 7.79
N SER A 91 -19.36 4.47 8.89
CA SER A 91 -19.12 3.04 9.10
C SER A 91 -20.47 2.34 8.90
N PRO A 92 -20.56 1.29 8.06
CA PRO A 92 -21.81 0.54 7.95
C PRO A 92 -22.13 0.07 9.36
N ALA A 93 -23.23 0.59 9.92
CA ALA A 93 -23.67 0.27 11.26
C ALA A 93 -23.68 -1.24 11.39
N ASN A 94 -22.96 -1.76 12.40
CA ASN A 94 -22.98 -3.18 12.75
C ASN A 94 -24.42 -3.67 12.67
N GLU A 95 -24.72 -4.50 11.67
CA GLU A 95 -25.93 -5.30 11.66
C GLU A 95 -25.88 -6.13 12.94
N THR A 96 -26.67 -5.70 13.92
CA THR A 96 -26.88 -6.44 15.14
C THR A 96 -27.57 -7.71 14.69
N THR A 97 -26.81 -8.78 14.52
CA THR A 97 -27.35 -10.14 14.44
C THR A 97 -28.05 -10.38 15.76
N THR A 98 -29.33 -10.01 15.79
CA THR A 98 -30.27 -10.46 16.81
C THR A 98 -30.39 -11.95 16.59
N SER A 99 -29.55 -12.72 17.29
CA SER A 99 -29.80 -14.14 17.52
C SER A 99 -31.11 -14.23 18.30
N GLY A 100 -32.22 -14.30 17.57
CA GLY A 100 -33.51 -14.66 18.13
C GLY A 100 -33.42 -16.04 18.79
N PRO A 101 -34.18 -16.30 19.86
CA PRO A 101 -34.12 -17.59 20.53
C PRO A 101 -34.57 -18.68 19.55
N VAL A 102 -33.75 -19.71 19.40
CA VAL A 102 -34.15 -20.93 18.70
C VAL A 102 -35.25 -21.57 19.55
N SER A 103 -36.50 -21.46 19.08
CA SER A 103 -37.60 -22.26 19.62
C SER A 103 -37.26 -23.72 19.41
N ALA A 104 -37.05 -24.44 20.51
CA ALA A 104 -37.04 -25.89 20.53
C ALA A 104 -38.49 -26.36 20.31
N GLU A 105 -38.78 -26.89 19.12
CA GLU A 105 -39.98 -27.69 18.88
C GLU A 105 -39.57 -29.11 18.49
N VAL A 106 -40.00 -30.03 19.37
CA VAL A 106 -40.29 -31.48 19.23
C VAL A 106 -39.17 -32.44 18.84
#